data_AF-A0ABD3VZ35-F1
#
_entry.id   AF-A0ABD3VZ35-F1
#
_cell.length_a   1.000
_cell.length_b   1.000
_cell.length_c   1.000
_cell.angle_alpha   90.00
_cell.angle_beta   90.00
_cell.angle_gamma   90.00
#
_symmetry.space_group_name_H-M   'P 1'
#
loop_
_entity.id
_entity.type
_entity.pdbx_description
1 polymer ?
#
loop_
_entity_poly.entity_id
_entity_poly.type
_entity_poly.pdbx_seq_one_letter_code
_entity_poly.pdbx_strand_id
1 'polypeptide(L)'
;MLAIVLFAYREVPYVETGFAPFEMLHGWLIMGTMQILQCLFTGEEDVMKSTVEYVVKMYEKLADTGALAKDNLLDRQKKIKALYDRHTKTRNFGPGDEVLIILSSTLPKMKTQRQGSYRVVRKENDVNYQVSVPGR
;
A
#
# COMPACT_ATOMS: atom_id res chain seq x y z
N MET A 1 -21.58 9.38 8.69
CA MET A 1 -21.31 8.20 7.83
C MET A 1 -19.83 7.81 7.73
N LEU A 2 -18.87 8.75 7.79
CA LEU A 2 -17.43 8.42 7.64
C LEU A 2 -16.89 7.38 8.65
N ALA A 3 -17.33 7.44 9.91
CA ALA A 3 -16.86 6.53 10.96
C ALA A 3 -17.16 5.05 10.68
N ILE A 4 -18.35 4.75 10.15
CA ILE A 4 -18.79 3.37 9.85
C ILE A 4 -17.98 2.80 8.67
N VAL A 5 -17.71 3.63 7.66
CA VAL A 5 -16.88 3.23 6.50
C VAL A 5 -15.44 2.95 6.93
N LEU A 6 -14.88 3.80 7.79
CA LEU A 6 -13.52 3.61 8.29
C LEU A 6 -13.39 2.34 9.13
N PHE A 7 -14.42 2.02 9.92
CA PHE A 7 -14.49 0.77 10.66
C PHE A 7 -14.48 -0.44 9.72
N ALA A 8 -15.37 -0.47 8.73
CA ALA A 8 -15.43 -1.55 7.75
C ALA A 8 -14.10 -1.74 7.01
N TYR A 9 -13.40 -0.66 6.67
CA TYR A 9 -12.09 -0.74 6.02
C TYR A 9 -11.00 -1.33 6.94
N ARG A 10 -11.06 -1.09 8.25
CA ARG A 10 -10.06 -1.55 9.22
C ARG A 10 -10.27 -3.00 9.66
N GLU A 11 -11.49 -3.52 9.50
CA GLU A 11 -11.86 -4.90 9.80
C GLU A 11 -11.46 -5.86 8.67
N VAL A 12 -11.54 -5.42 7.41
CA VAL A 12 -11.30 -6.28 6.26
C VAL A 12 -9.81 -6.58 6.08
N PRO A 13 -9.41 -7.87 5.92
CA PRO A 13 -8.02 -8.23 5.64
C PRO A 13 -7.59 -7.71 4.27
N TYR A 14 -6.40 -7.11 4.22
CA TYR A 14 -5.83 -6.65 2.96
C TYR A 14 -5.12 -7.81 2.25
N VAL A 15 -5.38 -7.97 0.94
CA VAL A 15 -4.94 -9.14 0.16
C VAL A 15 -3.42 -9.33 0.13
N GLU A 16 -2.66 -8.23 0.14
CA GLU A 16 -1.21 -8.31 0.02
C GLU A 16 -0.51 -8.64 1.34
N THR A 17 -1.04 -8.14 2.46
CA THR A 17 -0.51 -8.45 3.80
C THR A 17 -1.12 -9.73 4.38
N GLY A 18 -2.36 -10.04 4.01
CA GLY A 18 -3.16 -11.13 4.57
C GLY A 18 -3.84 -10.80 5.91
N PHE A 19 -3.62 -9.60 6.45
CA PHE A 19 -4.08 -9.19 7.77
C PHE A 19 -4.90 -7.90 7.69
N ALA A 20 -5.80 -7.72 8.67
CA ALA A 20 -6.58 -6.49 8.79
C ALA A 20 -5.70 -5.33 9.33
N PRO A 21 -5.88 -4.08 8.87
CA PRO A 21 -5.09 -2.94 9.37
C PRO A 21 -5.15 -2.78 10.90
N PHE A 22 -6.29 -3.10 11.52
CA PHE A 22 -6.42 -3.04 12.97
C PHE A 22 -5.64 -4.15 13.68
N GLU A 23 -5.66 -5.36 13.11
CA GLU A 23 -4.92 -6.50 13.62
C GLU A 23 -3.41 -6.28 13.59
N MET A 24 -2.91 -5.62 12.55
CA MET A 24 -1.50 -5.24 12.46
C MET A 24 -1.09 -4.23 13.55
N LEU A 25 -2.00 -3.39 14.02
CA LEU A 25 -1.70 -2.35 15.01
C LEU A 25 -1.90 -2.84 16.45
N HIS A 26 -2.90 -3.69 16.68
CA HIS A 26 -3.31 -4.12 18.01
C HIS A 26 -3.05 -5.61 18.32
N GLY A 27 -2.72 -6.43 17.31
CA GLY A 27 -2.41 -7.86 17.49
C GLY A 27 -3.65 -8.74 17.67
N TRP A 28 -4.84 -8.18 17.46
CA TRP A 28 -6.11 -8.90 17.52
C TRP A 28 -7.08 -8.39 16.46
N LEU A 29 -8.05 -9.23 16.12
CA LEU A 29 -9.15 -8.83 15.26
C LEU A 29 -10.14 -7.98 16.06
N ILE A 30 -10.70 -6.96 15.41
CA ILE A 30 -11.87 -6.26 15.97
C ILE A 30 -13.00 -7.28 16.04
N MET A 31 -13.74 -7.31 17.15
CA MET A 31 -15.06 -7.93 17.17
C MET A 31 -15.99 -7.13 16.27
N GLY A 32 -16.04 -7.52 15.00
CA GLY A 32 -16.93 -6.93 14.00
C GLY A 32 -18.40 -7.08 14.38
N THR A 33 -19.28 -6.29 13.77
CA THR A 33 -20.72 -6.40 14.00
C THR A 33 -21.25 -7.81 13.68
N MET A 34 -20.71 -8.45 12.65
CA MET A 34 -21.02 -9.83 12.28
C MET A 34 -20.53 -10.84 13.30
N GLN A 35 -19.36 -10.61 13.89
CA GLN A 35 -18.77 -11.51 14.89
C GLN A 35 -19.50 -11.40 16.23
N ILE A 36 -19.92 -10.19 16.62
CA ILE A 36 -20.81 -9.98 17.78
C ILE A 36 -22.13 -10.72 17.58
N LEU A 37 -22.75 -10.59 16.40
CA LEU A 37 -23.96 -11.36 16.08
C LEU A 37 -23.69 -12.86 16.20
N GLN A 38 -22.60 -13.35 15.61
CA GLN A 38 -22.23 -14.77 15.69
C GLN A 38 -22.11 -15.24 17.15
N CYS A 39 -21.41 -14.51 18.02
CA CYS A 39 -21.28 -14.84 19.44
C CYS A 39 -22.64 -14.85 20.16
N LEU A 40 -23.52 -13.87 19.88
CA LEU A 40 -24.87 -13.85 20.44
C LEU A 40 -25.71 -15.07 20.02
N PHE A 41 -25.53 -15.55 18.78
CA PHE A 41 -26.23 -16.72 18.27
C PHE A 41 -25.64 -18.06 18.76
N THR A 42 -24.34 -18.12 19.03
CA THR A 42 -23.65 -19.37 19.45
C THR A 42 -23.47 -19.50 20.96
N GLY A 43 -23.63 -18.40 21.72
CA GLY A 43 -23.48 -18.41 23.18
C GLY A 43 -22.03 -18.60 23.64
N GLU A 44 -21.05 -18.36 22.77
CA GLU A 44 -19.63 -18.42 23.14
C GLU A 44 -19.24 -17.15 23.91
N GLU A 45 -18.96 -17.28 25.20
CA GLU A 45 -18.33 -16.24 26.01
C GLU A 45 -16.81 -16.45 26.06
N ASP A 46 -16.03 -15.40 25.79
CA ASP A 46 -14.57 -15.47 25.87
C ASP A 46 -14.15 -15.59 27.35
N VAL A 47 -13.45 -16.67 27.66
CA VAL A 47 -13.02 -16.99 29.03
C VAL A 47 -12.08 -15.90 29.52
N MET A 48 -12.45 -15.20 30.59
CA MET A 48 -11.65 -14.16 31.25
C MET A 48 -10.26 -14.70 31.60
N LYS A 49 -9.25 -14.29 30.84
CA LYS A 49 -7.84 -14.55 31.14
C LYS A 49 -7.32 -13.51 32.13
N SER A 50 -6.35 -13.90 32.95
CA SER A 50 -5.60 -12.95 33.78
C SER A 50 -5.01 -11.85 32.90
N THR A 51 -5.11 -10.59 33.34
CA THR A 51 -4.66 -9.41 32.57
C THR A 51 -3.20 -9.50 32.14
N VAL A 52 -2.35 -10.11 32.97
CA VAL A 52 -0.91 -10.23 32.68
C VAL A 52 -0.65 -11.21 31.54
N GLU A 53 -1.28 -12.39 31.58
CA GLU A 53 -1.16 -13.40 30.52
C GLU A 53 -1.68 -12.89 29.18
N TYR A 54 -2.73 -12.06 29.24
CA TYR A 54 -3.30 -11.42 28.07
C TYR A 54 -2.30 -10.46 27.39
N VAL A 55 -1.67 -9.58 28.17
CA VAL A 55 -0.71 -8.62 27.64
C VAL A 55 0.51 -9.33 27.03
N VAL A 56 1.02 -10.38 27.66
CA VAL A 56 2.15 -11.15 27.13
C VAL A 56 1.79 -11.78 25.77
N LYS A 57 0.65 -12.49 25.69
CA LYS A 57 0.17 -13.07 24.43
C LYS A 57 -0.08 -12.03 23.34
N MET A 58 -0.51 -10.83 23.72
CA MET A 58 -0.73 -9.73 22.78
C MET A 58 0.59 -9.29 22.13
N TYR A 59 1.67 -9.15 22.90
CA TYR A 59 2.98 -8.78 22.36
C TYR A 59 3.55 -9.85 21.43
N GLU A 60 3.44 -11.13 21.82
CA GLU A 60 3.87 -12.25 20.98
C GLU A 60 3.15 -12.25 19.63
N LYS A 61 1.82 -12.15 19.65
CA LYS A 61 1.00 -12.07 18.43
C LYS A 61 1.37 -10.88 17.54
N LEU A 62 1.62 -9.71 18.13
CA LEU A 62 2.03 -8.53 17.35
C LEU A 62 3.35 -8.77 16.61
N ALA A 63 4.33 -9.38 17.28
CA ALA A 63 5.61 -9.70 16.66
C ALA A 63 5.44 -10.72 15.52
N ASP A 64 4.68 -11.78 15.76
CA ASP A 64 4.43 -12.85 14.79
C ASP A 64 3.64 -12.35 13.57
N THR A 65 2.53 -11.65 13.79
CA THR A 65 1.71 -11.06 12.72
C THR A 65 2.51 -10.04 11.93
N GLY A 66 3.33 -9.22 12.58
CA GLY A 66 4.20 -8.26 11.91
C GLY A 66 5.23 -8.92 10.99
N ALA A 67 5.86 -10.00 11.45
CA ALA A 67 6.82 -10.77 10.65
C ALA A 67 6.12 -11.42 9.44
N LEU A 68 5.00 -12.11 9.65
CA LEU A 68 4.24 -12.76 8.59
C LEU A 68 3.69 -11.76 7.56
N ALA A 69 3.16 -10.62 8.02
CA ALA A 69 2.65 -9.58 7.13
C ALA A 69 3.76 -9.02 6.23
N LYS A 70 4.97 -8.85 6.77
CA LYS A 70 6.12 -8.37 6.02
C LYS A 70 6.57 -9.37 4.95
N ASP A 71 6.64 -10.66 5.30
CA ASP A 71 7.05 -11.70 4.36
C ASP A 71 6.03 -11.86 3.23
N ASN A 72 4.74 -11.90 3.57
CA ASN A 72 3.65 -11.91 2.59
C ASN A 72 3.73 -10.71 1.64
N LEU A 73 3.93 -9.51 2.21
CA LEU A 73 4.02 -8.27 1.44
C LEU A 73 5.19 -8.31 0.45
N LEU A 74 6.36 -8.79 0.87
CA LEU A 74 7.54 -8.88 -0.01
C LEU A 74 7.32 -9.85 -1.17
N ASP A 75 6.73 -11.00 -0.90
CA ASP A 75 6.47 -12.01 -1.94
C ASP A 75 5.38 -11.56 -2.92
N ARG A 76 4.35 -10.90 -2.41
CA ARG A 76 3.31 -10.28 -3.22
C ARG A 76 3.86 -9.14 -4.06
N GLN A 77 4.69 -8.27 -3.49
CA GLN A 77 5.31 -7.16 -4.20
C GLN A 77 6.17 -7.66 -5.37
N LYS A 78 6.92 -8.76 -5.22
CA LYS A 78 7.65 -9.39 -6.33
C LYS A 78 6.72 -9.83 -7.47
N LYS A 79 5.61 -10.49 -7.15
CA LYS A 79 4.61 -10.96 -8.13
C LYS A 79 3.94 -9.81 -8.85
N ILE A 80 3.50 -8.80 -8.10
CA ILE A 80 2.91 -7.57 -8.61
C ILE A 80 3.88 -6.88 -9.56
N LYS A 81 5.13 -6.67 -9.13
CA LYS A 81 6.16 -6.06 -9.96
C LYS A 81 6.36 -6.83 -11.26
N ALA A 82 6.51 -8.16 -11.20
CA ALA A 82 6.66 -8.99 -12.40
C ALA A 82 5.45 -8.91 -13.35
N LEU A 83 4.23 -8.79 -12.81
CA LEU A 83 3.01 -8.64 -13.60
C LEU A 83 2.96 -7.28 -14.30
N TYR A 84 3.20 -6.19 -13.58
CA TYR A 84 3.12 -4.83 -14.13
C TYR A 84 4.31 -4.51 -15.04
N ASP A 85 5.49 -5.09 -14.80
CA ASP A 85 6.67 -4.90 -15.64
C ASP A 85 6.66 -5.77 -16.92
N ARG A 86 5.73 -6.73 -17.06
CA ARG A 86 5.69 -7.70 -18.18
C ARG A 86 5.72 -7.05 -19.56
N HIS A 87 5.09 -5.89 -19.73
CA HIS A 87 5.02 -5.19 -21.01
C HIS A 87 5.79 -3.86 -21.00
N THR A 88 6.60 -3.63 -19.98
CA THR A 88 7.35 -2.38 -19.80
C THR A 88 8.65 -2.44 -20.61
N LYS A 89 8.90 -1.40 -21.41
CA LYS A 89 10.19 -1.22 -22.07
C LYS A 89 11.09 -0.38 -21.18
N THR A 90 12.23 -0.92 -20.79
CA THR A 90 13.25 -0.17 -20.04
C THR A 90 13.80 0.95 -20.91
N ARG A 91 13.70 2.19 -20.42
CA ARG A 91 14.29 3.38 -21.06
C ARG A 91 15.29 3.98 -20.10
N ASN A 92 16.53 4.07 -20.52
CA ASN A 92 17.60 4.73 -19.78
C ASN A 92 18.01 5.97 -20.55
N PHE A 93 17.97 7.12 -19.88
CA PHE A 93 18.42 8.40 -20.42
C PHE A 93 19.68 8.86 -19.68
N GLY A 94 20.65 9.38 -20.42
CA GLY A 94 21.87 9.96 -19.88
C GLY A 94 21.77 11.48 -19.72
N PRO A 95 22.66 12.11 -18.93
CA PRO A 95 22.79 13.56 -18.93
C PRO A 95 23.18 14.01 -20.33
N GLY A 96 22.42 14.95 -20.88
CA GLY A 96 22.61 15.47 -22.22
C GLY A 96 21.60 14.99 -23.25
N ASP A 97 20.84 13.93 -22.96
CA ASP A 97 19.80 13.41 -23.86
C ASP A 97 18.60 14.36 -23.93
N GLU A 98 17.96 14.38 -25.10
CA GLU A 98 16.74 15.14 -25.35
C GLU A 98 15.50 14.28 -25.15
N VAL A 99 14.60 14.72 -24.27
CA VAL A 99 13.38 14.00 -23.91
C VAL A 99 12.14 14.88 -24.05
N LEU A 100 11.02 14.26 -24.44
CA LEU A 100 9.72 14.90 -24.50
C LEU A 100 8.99 14.74 -23.16
N ILE A 101 8.44 15.81 -22.60
CA ILE A 101 7.68 15.77 -21.35
C ILE A 101 6.19 15.97 -21.63
N ILE A 102 5.36 15.25 -20.88
CA ILE A 102 3.91 15.51 -20.81
C ILE A 102 3.70 16.44 -19.61
N LEU A 103 3.51 17.72 -19.90
CA LEU A 103 3.13 18.70 -18.88
C LEU A 103 1.61 18.71 -18.74
N SER A 104 1.12 18.80 -17.50
CA SER A 104 -0.29 19.05 -17.23
C SER A 104 -0.64 20.49 -17.63
N SER A 105 -0.70 20.75 -18.92
CA SER A 105 -1.23 22.03 -19.41
C SER A 105 -2.72 22.10 -19.09
N THR A 106 -3.25 23.29 -18.87
CA THR A 106 -4.69 23.61 -18.75
C THR A 106 -5.49 23.33 -20.03
N LEU A 107 -4.90 22.67 -21.03
CA LEU A 107 -5.57 22.32 -22.28
C LEU A 107 -6.67 21.26 -22.03
N PRO A 108 -7.72 21.23 -22.86
CA PRO A 108 -8.81 20.27 -22.73
C PRO A 108 -8.31 18.82 -22.71
N LYS A 109 -9.01 17.97 -21.93
CA LYS A 109 -8.73 16.55 -21.60
C LYS A 109 -8.33 15.62 -22.77
N MET A 110 -8.46 16.07 -24.02
CA MET A 110 -8.13 15.30 -25.25
C MET A 110 -6.91 15.80 -26.03
N LYS A 111 -6.16 16.81 -25.55
CA LYS A 111 -4.92 17.25 -26.20
C LYS A 111 -3.72 17.00 -25.29
N THR A 112 -3.29 15.74 -25.18
CA THR A 112 -1.97 15.41 -24.61
C THR A 112 -0.91 15.86 -25.61
N GLN A 113 -0.39 17.07 -25.44
CA GLN A 113 0.75 17.54 -26.22
C GLN A 113 2.03 17.10 -25.51
N ARG A 114 2.82 16.27 -26.18
CA ARG A 114 4.23 16.08 -25.83
C ARG A 114 4.93 17.40 -26.16
N GLN A 115 5.47 18.07 -25.15
CA GLN A 115 6.11 19.38 -25.32
C GLN A 115 7.62 19.25 -25.29
N GLY A 116 8.25 19.90 -26.28
CA GLY A 116 9.68 20.22 -26.36
C GLY A 116 10.64 19.03 -26.36
N SER A 117 11.81 19.18 -26.98
CA SER A 117 12.98 18.39 -26.55
C SER A 117 13.65 19.13 -25.41
N TYR A 118 13.50 18.59 -24.20
CA TYR A 118 14.18 19.13 -23.03
C TYR A 118 15.38 18.28 -22.68
N ARG A 119 16.46 18.93 -22.25
CA ARG A 119 17.71 18.25 -21.96
C ARG A 119 17.72 17.68 -20.55
N VAL A 120 18.06 16.41 -20.43
CA VAL A 120 18.29 15.76 -19.13
C VAL A 120 19.56 16.35 -18.52
N VAL A 121 19.44 16.91 -17.31
CA VAL A 121 20.56 17.50 -16.56
C VAL A 121 21.26 16.41 -15.74
N ARG A 122 20.47 15.60 -15.02
CA ARG A 122 20.97 14.49 -14.21
C ARG A 122 19.93 13.38 -14.08
N LYS A 123 20.42 12.16 -13.87
CA LYS A 123 19.61 11.01 -13.45
C LYS A 123 19.63 10.94 -11.92
N GLU A 124 18.47 11.03 -11.28
CA GLU A 124 18.35 10.94 -9.81
C GLU A 124 18.15 9.50 -9.36
N ASN A 125 17.23 8.78 -10.00
CA ASN A 125 16.97 7.36 -9.78
C ASN A 125 16.81 6.66 -11.14
N ASP A 126 16.60 5.34 -11.13
CA ASP A 126 16.33 4.58 -12.35
C ASP A 126 15.13 5.06 -13.16
N VAL A 127 14.15 5.68 -12.48
CA VAL A 127 12.91 6.20 -13.09
C VAL A 127 12.79 7.72 -13.05
N ASN A 128 13.62 8.42 -12.24
CA ASN A 128 13.50 9.87 -12.03
C ASN A 128 14.67 10.61 -12.68
N TYR A 129 14.35 11.58 -13.52
CA TYR A 129 15.29 12.39 -14.27
C TYR A 129 15.02 13.87 -14.01
N GLN A 130 16.07 14.65 -13.76
CA GLN A 130 15.98 16.10 -13.73
C GLN A 130 16.16 16.63 -15.15
N VAL A 131 15.25 17.50 -15.58
CA VAL A 131 15.18 18.00 -16.95
C VAL A 131 15.10 19.52 -16.93
N SER A 132 15.83 20.17 -17.84
CA SER A 132 15.85 21.64 -17.97
C SER A 132 14.67 22.12 -18.81
N VAL A 133 13.67 22.71 -18.17
CA VAL A 133 12.48 23.29 -18.82
C VAL A 133 12.59 24.83 -18.76
N PRO A 134 12.48 25.56 -19.88
CA PRO A 134 12.58 27.01 -19.88
C PRO A 134 11.43 27.61 -19.04
N GLY A 135 11.80 28.41 -18.04
CA GLY A 135 10.87 29.04 -17.09
C GLY A 135 10.66 28.31 -15.77
N ARG A 136 11.43 27.24 -15.48
CA ARG A 136 11.37 26.53 -14.18
C ARG A 136 12.70 25.88 -13.79
#